data_AF-A0A382ABV8-F1
#
_entry.id   AF-A0A382ABV8-F1
#
_cell.length_a   1.000
_cell.length_b   1.000
_cell.length_c   1.000
_cell.angle_alpha   90.00
_cell.angle_beta   90.00
_cell.angle_gamma   90.00
#
_symmetry.space_group_name_H-M   'P 1'
#
loop_
_entity.id
_entity.type
_entity.pdbx_description
1 polymer ?
#
loop_
_entity_poly.entity_id
_entity_poly.type
_entity_poly.pdbx_seq_one_letter_code
_entity_poly.pdbx_strand_id
1 'polypeptide(L)'
;MSNQTFLNKALEAVAEQTNAAARTARAVLENSPPDSMGREPAIAFCFVETRDILQTIRKETKANGDTYTGVKPESLLNLCQAVMQKACWNARKQLISQRVAEDNDRKNGVDYSQETSEETGVYVEVQNIPDIIIEDYRTMITTYGYLTEKMAYLDNVEPTIAMITIGGKDEDGEWVNEAECYNWEDALEAMNAKSQQLSGYQEQPVDDQFDDLANRLTA
;
A
#
# COMPACT_ATOMS: atom_id res chain seq x y z
N MET A 1 7.96 15.39 -15.69
CA MET A 1 7.60 14.69 -14.45
C MET A 1 7.87 13.22 -14.67
N SER A 2 8.56 12.59 -13.74
CA SER A 2 8.86 11.16 -13.82
C SER A 2 7.55 10.39 -13.71
N ASN A 3 7.28 9.42 -14.60
CA ASN A 3 6.09 8.54 -14.55
C ASN A 3 6.22 7.48 -13.43
N GLN A 4 6.71 7.87 -12.26
CA GLN A 4 6.95 6.96 -11.15
C GLN A 4 5.74 6.95 -10.22
N THR A 5 5.45 5.77 -9.67
CA THR A 5 4.31 5.51 -8.81
C THR A 5 4.64 4.37 -7.86
N PHE A 6 4.20 4.47 -6.61
CA PHE A 6 4.29 3.38 -5.65
C PHE A 6 3.19 2.32 -5.86
N LEU A 7 2.17 2.65 -6.66
CA LEU A 7 0.95 1.84 -6.78
C LEU A 7 1.20 0.48 -7.45
N ASN A 8 2.14 0.38 -8.39
CA ASN A 8 2.41 -0.87 -9.10
C ASN A 8 3.02 -1.92 -8.17
N LYS A 9 4.10 -1.57 -7.46
CA LYS A 9 4.69 -2.44 -6.43
C LYS A 9 3.77 -2.64 -5.23
N ALA A 10 2.92 -1.67 -4.90
CA ALA A 10 1.91 -1.87 -3.89
C ALA A 10 0.88 -2.93 -4.29
N LEU A 11 0.40 -2.92 -5.55
CA LEU A 11 -0.52 -3.92 -6.07
C LEU A 11 0.10 -5.31 -6.09
N GLU A 12 1.33 -5.45 -6.58
CA GLU A 12 2.09 -6.70 -6.54
C GLU A 12 2.22 -7.23 -5.11
N ALA A 13 2.65 -6.39 -4.18
CA ALA A 13 2.82 -6.79 -2.79
C ALA A 13 1.49 -7.13 -2.08
N VAL A 14 0.36 -6.55 -2.50
CA VAL A 14 -0.97 -6.96 -2.04
C VAL A 14 -1.35 -8.32 -2.64
N ALA A 15 -1.03 -8.58 -3.91
CA ALA A 15 -1.30 -9.84 -4.60
C ALA A 15 -0.52 -11.03 -4.01
N GLU A 16 0.64 -10.79 -3.39
CA GLU A 16 1.43 -11.82 -2.70
C GLU A 16 0.84 -12.27 -1.36
N GLN A 17 -0.10 -11.53 -0.80
CA GLN A 17 -0.72 -11.86 0.49
C GLN A 17 -1.70 -13.05 0.38
N THR A 18 -2.25 -13.48 1.53
CA THR A 18 -3.18 -14.62 1.61
C THR A 18 -4.63 -14.20 1.88
N ASN A 19 -4.91 -12.90 2.01
CA ASN A 19 -6.23 -12.38 2.37
C ASN A 19 -7.15 -12.16 1.14
N ALA A 20 -8.36 -11.67 1.39
CA ALA A 20 -9.34 -11.42 0.33
C ALA A 20 -8.89 -10.35 -0.68
N ALA A 21 -8.15 -9.33 -0.23
CA ALA A 21 -7.59 -8.31 -1.10
C ALA A 21 -6.59 -8.92 -2.11
N ALA A 22 -5.78 -9.88 -1.68
CA ALA A 22 -4.82 -10.57 -2.55
C ALA A 22 -5.47 -11.26 -3.75
N ARG A 23 -6.62 -11.93 -3.56
CA ARG A 23 -7.36 -12.56 -4.67
C ARG A 23 -7.86 -11.52 -5.68
N THR A 24 -8.29 -10.36 -5.19
CA THR A 24 -8.76 -9.27 -6.05
C THR A 24 -7.58 -8.62 -6.79
N ALA A 25 -6.45 -8.41 -6.10
CA ALA A 25 -5.23 -7.90 -6.70
C ALA A 25 -4.70 -8.80 -7.82
N ARG A 26 -4.69 -10.12 -7.61
CA ARG A 26 -4.34 -11.10 -8.66
C ARG A 26 -5.27 -10.98 -9.87
N ALA A 27 -6.58 -10.85 -9.64
CA ALA A 27 -7.51 -10.64 -10.74
C ALA A 27 -7.20 -9.36 -11.53
N VAL A 28 -6.79 -8.27 -10.86
CA VAL A 28 -6.37 -7.04 -11.56
C VAL A 28 -5.10 -7.27 -12.37
N LEU A 29 -4.10 -7.95 -11.82
CA LEU A 29 -2.85 -8.26 -12.53
C LEU A 29 -3.09 -9.20 -13.72
N GLU A 30 -3.92 -10.24 -13.56
CA GLU A 30 -4.28 -11.20 -14.62
C GLU A 30 -5.06 -10.57 -15.77
N ASN A 31 -5.92 -9.60 -15.46
CA ASN A 31 -6.73 -8.87 -16.46
C ASN A 31 -6.06 -7.58 -16.92
N SER A 32 -4.86 -7.26 -16.43
CA SER A 32 -4.14 -6.08 -16.88
C SER A 32 -3.78 -6.27 -18.36
N PRO A 33 -4.10 -5.29 -19.21
CA PRO A 33 -3.87 -5.40 -20.64
C PRO A 33 -2.37 -5.61 -20.90
N PRO A 34 -2.01 -6.51 -21.83
CA PRO A 34 -0.62 -6.68 -22.20
C PRO A 34 -0.08 -5.37 -22.72
N ASP A 35 1.12 -5.06 -22.29
CA ASP A 35 1.83 -3.87 -22.70
C ASP A 35 2.06 -3.86 -24.22
N SER A 36 1.33 -2.98 -24.91
CA SER A 36 1.41 -2.87 -26.37
C SER A 36 2.59 -2.01 -26.84
N MET A 37 3.33 -1.34 -25.94
CA MET A 37 4.37 -0.35 -26.29
C MET A 37 5.62 -0.31 -25.37
N GLY A 38 5.84 -1.27 -24.48
CA GLY A 38 6.92 -1.20 -23.49
C GLY A 38 6.60 -0.30 -22.28
N ARG A 39 5.33 0.05 -22.04
CA ARG A 39 4.85 0.87 -20.93
C ARG A 39 3.89 0.09 -20.04
N GLU A 40 4.13 0.12 -18.74
CA GLU A 40 3.17 -0.37 -17.76
C GLU A 40 1.83 0.39 -17.91
N PRO A 41 0.69 -0.33 -18.00
CA PRO A 41 -0.61 0.33 -18.09
C PRO A 41 -0.86 1.15 -16.83
N ALA A 42 -1.52 2.29 -16.99
CA ALA A 42 -1.91 3.11 -15.84
C ALA A 42 -2.80 2.26 -14.91
N ILE A 43 -2.46 2.19 -13.62
CA ILE A 43 -3.15 1.31 -12.68
C ILE A 43 -4.67 1.58 -12.60
N ALA A 44 -5.08 2.84 -12.73
CA ALA A 44 -6.50 3.22 -12.81
C ALA A 44 -7.23 2.49 -13.96
N PHE A 45 -6.57 2.36 -15.12
CA PHE A 45 -7.12 1.64 -16.27
C PHE A 45 -7.26 0.14 -15.96
N CYS A 46 -6.26 -0.48 -15.33
CA CYS A 46 -6.32 -1.89 -14.94
C CYS A 46 -7.51 -2.18 -14.02
N PHE A 47 -7.79 -1.30 -13.06
CA PHE A 47 -8.94 -1.45 -12.15
C PHE A 47 -10.27 -1.35 -12.91
N VAL A 48 -10.40 -0.39 -13.82
CA VAL A 48 -11.62 -0.17 -14.61
C VAL A 48 -11.90 -1.34 -15.55
N GLU A 49 -10.90 -1.78 -16.31
CA GLU A 49 -11.03 -2.91 -17.24
C GLU A 49 -11.35 -4.20 -16.48
N THR A 50 -10.67 -4.46 -15.36
CA THR A 50 -10.95 -5.62 -14.52
C THR A 50 -12.39 -5.62 -14.02
N ARG A 51 -12.93 -4.45 -13.64
CA ARG A 51 -14.34 -4.32 -13.23
C ARG A 51 -15.27 -4.80 -14.34
N ASP A 52 -15.08 -4.30 -15.55
CA ASP A 52 -15.95 -4.58 -16.68
C ASP A 52 -15.86 -6.06 -17.11
N ILE A 53 -14.67 -6.66 -17.05
CA ILE A 53 -14.46 -8.10 -17.26
C ILE A 53 -15.19 -8.93 -16.19
N LEU A 54 -14.97 -8.65 -14.91
CA LEU A 54 -15.62 -9.39 -13.82
C LEU A 54 -17.15 -9.28 -13.88
N GLN A 55 -17.67 -8.10 -14.23
CA GLN A 55 -19.11 -7.87 -14.38
C GLN A 55 -19.69 -8.64 -15.57
N THR A 56 -18.94 -8.75 -16.67
CA THR A 56 -19.34 -9.53 -17.85
C THR A 56 -19.41 -11.01 -17.52
N ILE A 57 -18.34 -11.58 -16.95
CA ILE A 57 -18.28 -12.99 -16.54
C ILE A 57 -19.41 -13.32 -15.56
N ARG A 58 -19.67 -12.44 -14.58
CA ARG A 58 -20.76 -12.63 -13.61
C ARG A 58 -22.14 -12.68 -14.28
N LYS A 59 -22.40 -11.79 -15.25
CA LYS A 59 -23.67 -11.76 -15.99
C LYS A 59 -23.85 -13.01 -16.85
N GLU A 60 -22.80 -13.44 -17.56
CA GLU A 60 -22.82 -14.64 -18.39
C GLU A 60 -23.06 -15.91 -17.56
N THR A 61 -22.36 -16.03 -16.43
CA THR A 61 -22.54 -17.17 -15.51
C THR A 61 -23.98 -17.26 -15.01
N LYS A 62 -24.57 -16.12 -14.62
CA LYS A 62 -25.97 -16.07 -14.20
C LYS A 62 -26.93 -16.38 -15.35
N ALA A 63 -26.64 -15.95 -16.57
CA ALA A 63 -27.45 -16.24 -17.75
C ALA A 63 -27.44 -17.74 -18.09
N ASN A 64 -26.34 -18.43 -17.82
CA ASN A 64 -26.21 -19.89 -17.99
C ASN A 64 -26.88 -20.71 -16.88
N GLY A 65 -27.43 -20.06 -15.85
CA GLY A 65 -28.03 -20.72 -14.69
C GLY A 65 -27.03 -21.19 -13.63
N ASP A 66 -25.75 -20.84 -13.79
CA ASP A 66 -24.69 -21.23 -12.88
C ASP A 66 -24.52 -20.22 -11.73
N THR A 67 -23.96 -20.69 -10.61
CA THR A 67 -23.60 -19.83 -9.47
C THR A 67 -22.23 -19.23 -9.69
N TYR A 68 -22.14 -17.90 -9.68
CA TYR A 68 -20.87 -17.19 -9.78
C TYR A 68 -20.00 -17.38 -8.52
N THR A 69 -18.81 -17.96 -8.69
CA THR A 69 -17.84 -18.25 -7.62
C THR A 69 -16.56 -17.41 -7.73
N GLY A 70 -16.46 -16.54 -8.72
CA GLY A 70 -15.29 -15.69 -8.96
C GLY A 70 -15.19 -14.46 -8.04
N VAL A 71 -14.21 -13.59 -8.34
CA VAL A 71 -14.02 -12.33 -7.62
C VAL A 71 -15.17 -11.38 -7.91
N LYS A 72 -15.91 -10.99 -6.88
CA LYS A 72 -16.97 -10.00 -7.00
C LYS A 72 -16.39 -8.65 -7.45
N PRO A 73 -16.97 -7.96 -8.45
CA PRO A 73 -16.53 -6.62 -8.86
C PRO A 73 -16.45 -5.64 -7.69
N GLU A 74 -17.36 -5.76 -6.73
CA GLU A 74 -17.44 -4.94 -5.51
C GLU A 74 -16.16 -5.00 -4.66
N SER A 75 -15.41 -6.11 -4.72
CA SER A 75 -14.14 -6.25 -4.00
C SER A 75 -13.06 -5.26 -4.46
N LEU A 76 -13.19 -4.68 -5.65
CA LEU A 76 -12.26 -3.68 -6.17
C LEU A 76 -12.26 -2.39 -5.33
N LEU A 77 -13.39 -2.04 -4.69
CA LEU A 77 -13.49 -0.87 -3.82
C LEU A 77 -12.55 -1.01 -2.61
N ASN A 78 -12.57 -2.17 -1.95
CA ASN A 78 -11.66 -2.46 -0.84
C ASN A 78 -10.21 -2.58 -1.30
N LEU A 79 -9.98 -3.05 -2.53
CA LEU A 79 -8.64 -3.15 -3.09
C LEU A 79 -8.00 -1.77 -3.27
N CYS A 80 -8.74 -0.74 -3.70
CA CYS A 80 -8.20 0.63 -3.81
C CYS A 80 -7.60 1.10 -2.47
N GLN A 81 -8.32 0.89 -1.37
CA GLN A 81 -7.85 1.24 -0.03
C GLN A 81 -6.60 0.43 0.37
N ALA A 82 -6.59 -0.88 0.11
CA ALA A 82 -5.45 -1.76 0.44
C ALA A 82 -4.18 -1.40 -0.35
N VAL A 83 -4.32 -1.11 -1.65
CA VAL A 83 -3.20 -0.67 -2.51
C VAL A 83 -2.67 0.68 -2.05
N MET A 84 -3.55 1.64 -1.75
CA MET A 84 -3.12 2.95 -1.26
C MET A 84 -2.36 2.86 0.06
N GLN A 85 -2.86 2.07 1.03
CA GLN A 85 -2.16 1.86 2.30
C GLN A 85 -0.76 1.26 2.09
N LYS A 86 -0.66 0.25 1.21
CA LYS A 86 0.63 -0.37 0.91
C LYS A 86 1.58 0.60 0.21
N ALA A 87 1.06 1.46 -0.67
CA ALA A 87 1.83 2.52 -1.31
C ALA A 87 2.39 3.52 -0.27
N CYS A 88 1.58 3.94 0.72
CA CYS A 88 2.05 4.79 1.82
C CYS A 88 3.18 4.15 2.63
N TRP A 89 3.05 2.86 2.97
CA TRP A 89 4.11 2.13 3.67
C TRP A 89 5.38 1.99 2.83
N ASN A 90 5.26 1.77 1.53
CA ASN A 90 6.40 1.74 0.61
C ASN A 90 7.08 3.11 0.52
N ALA A 91 6.32 4.19 0.38
CA ALA A 91 6.83 5.56 0.37
C ALA A 91 7.56 5.90 1.68
N ARG A 92 7.02 5.50 2.83
CA ARG A 92 7.70 5.65 4.12
C ARG A 92 9.00 4.84 4.18
N LYS A 93 8.97 3.58 3.73
CA LYS A 93 10.16 2.72 3.70
C LYS A 93 11.28 3.37 2.89
N GLN A 94 10.94 3.88 1.71
CA GLN A 94 11.87 4.59 0.83
C GLN A 94 12.41 5.89 1.44
N LEU A 95 11.53 6.67 2.09
CA LEU A 95 11.94 7.89 2.78
C LEU A 95 12.94 7.61 3.92
N ILE A 96 12.71 6.56 4.71
CA ILE A 96 13.60 6.18 5.81
C ILE A 96 14.91 5.61 5.28
N SER A 97 14.88 4.73 4.29
CA SER A 97 16.10 4.12 3.74
C SER A 97 17.03 5.17 3.15
N GLN A 98 16.50 6.16 2.43
CA GLN A 98 17.28 7.26 1.87
C GLN A 98 17.89 8.15 2.95
N ARG A 99 17.12 8.53 3.99
CA ARG A 99 17.67 9.30 5.12
C ARG A 99 18.78 8.56 5.86
N VAL A 100 18.59 7.25 6.09
CA VAL A 100 19.61 6.40 6.71
C VAL A 100 20.84 6.26 5.81
N ALA A 101 20.68 6.18 4.49
CA ALA A 101 21.77 6.15 3.53
C ALA A 101 22.53 7.49 3.55
N GLU A 102 21.85 8.64 3.49
CA GLU A 102 22.47 9.97 3.60
C GLU A 102 23.33 10.12 4.87
N ASP A 103 22.87 9.54 5.99
CA ASP A 103 23.59 9.57 7.27
C ASP A 103 24.76 8.54 7.32
N ASN A 104 24.64 7.38 6.68
CA ASN A 104 25.59 6.25 6.77
C ASN A 104 26.54 6.08 5.57
N ASP A 105 26.27 6.70 4.42
CA ASP A 105 27.09 6.66 3.21
C ASP A 105 28.51 7.19 3.43
N ARG A 106 28.75 7.82 4.58
CA ARG A 106 30.08 8.22 5.05
C ARG A 106 30.99 7.06 5.48
N LYS A 107 30.51 5.83 5.67
CA LYS A 107 31.30 4.79 6.37
C LYS A 107 31.62 3.51 5.59
N ASN A 108 30.71 2.95 4.78
CA ASN A 108 30.91 1.58 4.25
C ASN A 108 30.71 1.39 2.72
N GLY A 109 30.27 2.41 1.97
CA GLY A 109 30.12 2.33 0.51
C GLY A 109 29.02 1.38 0.00
N VAL A 110 28.10 0.95 0.88
CA VAL A 110 26.91 0.16 0.52
C VAL A 110 25.70 1.09 0.55
N ASP A 111 25.10 1.32 -0.62
CA ASP A 111 23.92 2.16 -0.79
C ASP A 111 22.64 1.33 -0.61
N TYR A 112 22.09 1.33 0.61
CA TYR A 112 20.84 0.62 0.97
C TYR A 112 19.59 1.25 0.33
N SER A 113 19.70 2.45 -0.24
CA SER A 113 18.57 3.10 -0.88
C SER A 113 18.23 2.48 -2.24
N GLN A 114 19.22 1.87 -2.92
CA GLN A 114 19.00 1.20 -4.21
C GLN A 114 18.12 -0.04 -4.07
N GLU A 115 18.43 -0.93 -3.11
CA GLU A 115 17.63 -2.13 -2.85
C GLU A 115 16.17 -1.76 -2.50
N THR A 116 16.00 -0.73 -1.66
CA THR A 116 14.65 -0.25 -1.29
C THR A 116 13.92 0.35 -2.50
N SER A 117 14.64 1.01 -3.41
CA SER A 117 14.05 1.57 -4.63
C SER A 117 13.53 0.48 -5.57
N GLU A 118 14.25 -0.64 -5.69
CA GLU A 118 13.83 -1.79 -6.49
C GLU A 118 12.57 -2.45 -5.92
N GLU A 119 12.52 -2.60 -4.59
CA GLU A 119 11.36 -3.16 -3.90
C GLU A 119 10.12 -2.25 -3.97
N THR A 120 10.32 -0.93 -3.87
CA THR A 120 9.23 0.05 -3.84
C THR A 120 8.82 0.54 -5.23
N GLY A 121 9.66 0.32 -6.24
CA GLY A 121 9.43 0.70 -7.63
C GLY A 121 9.66 2.18 -7.93
N VAL A 122 10.23 2.93 -6.99
CA VAL A 122 10.41 4.38 -7.10
C VAL A 122 11.86 4.76 -6.79
N TYR A 123 12.52 5.34 -7.78
CA TYR A 123 13.88 5.89 -7.75
C TYR A 123 13.85 7.41 -7.89
N VAL A 124 13.72 8.12 -6.76
CA VAL A 124 13.69 9.59 -6.69
C VAL A 124 14.35 10.09 -5.41
N GLU A 125 14.75 11.35 -5.38
CA GLU A 125 15.24 12.02 -4.17
C GLU A 125 14.11 12.21 -3.13
N VAL A 126 14.46 12.20 -1.83
CA VAL A 126 13.54 12.27 -0.68
C VAL A 126 12.48 13.36 -0.82
N GLN A 127 12.86 14.55 -1.27
CA GLN A 127 11.97 15.70 -1.45
C GLN A 127 10.83 15.47 -2.46
N ASN A 128 10.97 14.53 -3.39
CA ASN A 128 9.98 14.24 -4.41
C ASN A 128 9.00 13.13 -4.01
N ILE A 129 9.29 12.38 -2.93
CA ILE A 129 8.41 11.30 -2.44
C ILE A 129 7.00 11.83 -2.08
N PRO A 130 6.85 12.97 -1.36
CA PRO A 130 5.54 13.53 -1.05
C PRO A 130 4.69 13.83 -2.29
N ASP A 131 5.30 14.41 -3.33
CA ASP A 131 4.57 14.75 -4.56
C ASP A 131 4.03 13.50 -5.26
N ILE A 132 4.84 12.43 -5.32
CA ILE A 132 4.44 11.16 -5.96
C ILE A 132 3.32 10.49 -5.18
N ILE A 133 3.43 10.39 -3.85
CA ILE A 133 2.40 9.70 -3.06
C ILE A 133 1.07 10.48 -3.03
N ILE A 134 1.12 11.82 -3.14
CA ILE A 134 -0.07 12.67 -3.31
C ILE A 134 -0.73 12.41 -4.67
N GLU A 135 0.03 12.31 -5.76
CA GLU A 135 -0.52 11.96 -7.08
C GLU A 135 -1.06 10.53 -7.13
N ASP A 136 -0.40 9.58 -6.47
CA ASP A 136 -0.89 8.21 -6.30
C ASP A 136 -2.23 8.20 -5.56
N TYR A 137 -2.36 9.00 -4.50
CA TYR A 137 -3.61 9.13 -3.76
C TYR A 137 -4.72 9.76 -4.59
N ARG A 138 -4.44 10.82 -5.36
CA ARG A 138 -5.41 11.39 -6.31
C ARG A 138 -5.87 10.37 -7.34
N THR A 139 -4.94 9.56 -7.85
CA THR A 139 -5.25 8.49 -8.81
C THR A 139 -6.16 7.45 -8.19
N MET A 140 -5.87 7.01 -6.97
CA MET A 140 -6.67 6.01 -6.27
C MET A 140 -8.06 6.52 -5.84
N ILE A 141 -8.18 7.74 -5.34
CA ILE A 141 -9.49 8.34 -5.03
C ILE A 141 -10.34 8.46 -6.30
N THR A 142 -9.75 8.94 -7.39
CA THR A 142 -10.47 9.10 -8.67
C THR A 142 -10.95 7.74 -9.19
N THR A 143 -10.08 6.72 -9.10
CA THR A 143 -10.42 5.34 -9.48
C THR A 143 -11.56 4.82 -8.60
N TYR A 144 -11.47 5.01 -7.28
CA TYR A 144 -12.51 4.60 -6.33
C TYR A 144 -13.85 5.29 -6.61
N GLY A 145 -13.85 6.61 -6.84
CA GLY A 145 -15.05 7.38 -7.17
C GLY A 145 -15.71 6.87 -8.45
N TYR A 146 -14.92 6.61 -9.49
CA TYR A 146 -15.42 6.02 -10.74
C TYR A 146 -16.02 4.62 -10.52
N LEU A 147 -15.33 3.74 -9.78
CA LEU A 147 -15.84 2.41 -9.46
C LEU A 147 -17.16 2.48 -8.68
N THR A 148 -17.25 3.40 -7.72
CA THR A 148 -18.45 3.62 -6.90
C THR A 148 -19.63 4.08 -7.74
N GLU A 149 -19.44 5.04 -8.65
CA GLU A 149 -20.48 5.47 -9.60
C GLU A 149 -20.98 4.29 -10.45
N LYS A 150 -20.05 3.47 -10.93
CA LYS A 150 -20.36 2.27 -11.71
C LYS A 150 -21.00 1.13 -10.90
N MET A 151 -21.01 1.26 -9.58
CA MET A 151 -21.62 0.34 -8.61
C MET A 151 -22.73 1.02 -7.80
N ALA A 152 -23.44 1.99 -8.38
CA ALA A 152 -24.56 2.70 -7.75
C ALA A 152 -25.74 1.82 -7.28
N TYR A 153 -25.67 0.50 -7.47
CA TYR A 153 -26.60 -0.47 -6.88
C TYR A 153 -26.23 -0.86 -5.43
N LEU A 154 -25.14 -0.33 -4.90
CA LEU A 154 -24.73 -0.51 -3.51
C LEU A 154 -25.24 0.65 -2.65
N ASP A 155 -25.97 0.33 -1.59
CA ASP A 155 -26.64 1.34 -0.74
C ASP A 155 -25.77 1.88 0.40
N ASN A 156 -24.65 1.18 0.74
CA ASN A 156 -23.77 1.50 1.88
C ASN A 156 -22.30 1.41 1.46
N VAL A 157 -21.85 2.33 0.61
CA VAL A 157 -20.44 2.45 0.22
C VAL A 157 -19.86 3.67 0.93
N GLU A 158 -18.63 3.54 1.42
CA GLU A 158 -17.90 4.67 1.98
C GLU A 158 -17.77 5.78 0.92
N PRO A 159 -17.89 7.07 1.31
CA PRO A 159 -17.88 8.17 0.36
C PRO A 159 -16.51 8.37 -0.30
N THR A 160 -15.44 7.92 0.35
CA THR A 160 -14.06 8.03 -0.14
C THR A 160 -13.14 7.00 0.54
N ILE A 161 -11.93 6.86 0.01
CA ILE A 161 -10.83 6.14 0.67
C ILE A 161 -9.96 7.13 1.45
N ALA A 162 -9.39 6.65 2.55
CA ALA A 162 -8.31 7.34 3.25
C ALA A 162 -6.98 7.11 2.54
N MET A 163 -6.05 8.05 2.68
CA MET A 163 -4.66 7.83 2.25
C MET A 163 -4.06 6.65 3.03
N ILE A 164 -4.28 6.62 4.35
CA ILE A 164 -3.98 5.47 5.19
C ILE A 164 -4.97 5.36 6.35
N THR A 165 -5.27 4.13 6.75
CA THR A 165 -5.91 3.81 8.03
C THR A 165 -4.93 3.02 8.88
N ILE A 166 -4.73 3.42 10.12
CA ILE A 166 -3.94 2.67 11.10
C ILE A 166 -4.90 1.96 12.04
N GLY A 167 -4.83 0.64 12.06
CA GLY A 167 -5.57 -0.19 13.00
C GLY A 167 -4.70 -0.60 14.18
N GLY A 168 -5.34 -0.82 15.32
CA GLY A 168 -4.72 -1.46 16.48
C GLY A 168 -5.76 -2.12 17.38
N LYS A 169 -5.27 -2.73 18.45
CA LYS A 169 -6.14 -3.34 19.45
C LYS A 169 -6.35 -2.35 20.57
N ASP A 170 -7.60 -2.16 20.96
CA ASP A 170 -7.95 -1.41 22.16
C ASP A 170 -7.62 -2.20 23.44
N GLU A 171 -7.93 -1.61 24.60
CA GLU A 171 -7.70 -2.22 25.92
C GLU A 171 -8.46 -3.54 26.11
N ASP A 172 -9.57 -3.73 25.39
CA ASP A 172 -10.40 -4.93 25.42
C ASP A 172 -9.95 -5.99 24.39
N GLY A 173 -8.95 -5.67 23.57
CA GLY A 173 -8.37 -6.56 22.56
C GLY A 173 -9.12 -6.56 21.22
N GLU A 174 -10.09 -5.68 21.05
CA GLU A 174 -10.87 -5.49 19.82
C GLU A 174 -10.11 -4.61 18.82
N TRP A 175 -10.26 -4.93 17.53
CA TRP A 175 -9.60 -4.16 16.48
C TRP A 175 -10.36 -2.86 16.21
N VAL A 176 -9.70 -1.73 16.42
CA VAL A 176 -10.21 -0.39 16.18
C VAL A 176 -9.33 0.36 15.19
N ASN A 177 -9.94 1.28 14.44
CA ASN A 177 -9.20 2.25 13.64
C ASN A 177 -8.69 3.35 14.58
N GLU A 178 -7.38 3.38 14.83
CA GLU A 178 -6.72 4.36 15.69
C GLU A 178 -6.53 5.70 14.98
N ALA A 179 -6.27 5.66 13.67
CA ALA A 179 -6.11 6.86 12.86
C ALA A 179 -6.59 6.63 11.43
N GLU A 180 -7.15 7.68 10.85
CA GLU A 180 -7.55 7.76 9.44
C GLU A 180 -7.04 9.09 8.88
N CYS A 181 -6.16 9.03 7.88
CA CYS A 181 -5.43 10.20 7.37
C CYS A 181 -5.73 10.43 5.88
N TYR A 182 -5.80 11.70 5.48
CA TYR A 182 -6.16 12.11 4.11
C TYR A 182 -5.09 12.99 3.43
N ASN A 183 -3.97 13.23 4.11
CA ASN A 183 -2.79 13.93 3.58
C ASN A 183 -1.52 13.19 4.01
N TRP A 184 -0.40 13.53 3.36
CA TRP A 184 0.85 12.82 3.54
C TRP A 184 1.51 13.11 4.90
N GLU A 185 1.44 14.35 5.38
CA GLU A 185 2.03 14.75 6.65
C GLU A 185 1.46 13.95 7.82
N ASP A 186 0.12 13.94 7.94
CA ASP A 186 -0.59 13.20 9.00
C ASP A 186 -0.37 11.68 8.84
N ALA A 187 -0.39 11.18 7.60
CA ALA A 187 -0.14 9.77 7.32
C ALA A 187 1.26 9.35 7.76
N LEU A 188 2.28 10.16 7.48
CA LEU A 188 3.66 9.89 7.86
C LEU A 188 3.83 9.91 9.39
N GLU A 189 3.21 10.88 10.07
CA GLU A 189 3.20 10.94 11.53
C GLU A 189 2.55 9.69 12.14
N ALA A 190 1.36 9.31 11.67
CA ALA A 190 0.64 8.14 12.16
C ALA A 190 1.41 6.83 11.91
N MET A 191 2.02 6.66 10.74
CA MET A 191 2.87 5.50 10.45
C MET A 191 4.12 5.44 11.32
N ASN A 192 4.74 6.60 11.61
CA ASN A 192 5.91 6.66 12.49
C ASN A 192 5.53 6.31 13.93
N ALA A 193 4.43 6.87 14.45
CA ALA A 193 3.90 6.52 15.75
C ALA A 193 3.60 5.02 15.85
N LYS A 194 2.94 4.45 14.84
CA LYS A 194 2.65 3.01 14.80
C LYS A 194 3.90 2.14 14.76
N SER A 195 4.87 2.53 13.94
CA SER A 195 6.16 1.82 13.86
C SER A 195 6.90 1.88 15.20
N GLN A 196 6.89 3.02 15.89
CA GLN A 196 7.50 3.17 17.21
C GLN A 196 6.78 2.32 18.26
N GLN A 197 5.44 2.28 18.27
CA GLN A 197 4.68 1.40 19.16
C GLN A 197 5.02 -0.08 18.94
N LEU A 198 5.12 -0.52 17.68
CA LEU A 198 5.48 -1.89 17.34
C LEU A 198 6.92 -2.25 17.73
N SER A 199 7.85 -1.31 17.59
CA SER A 199 9.23 -1.45 18.08
C SER A 199 9.33 -1.32 19.61
N GLY A 200 8.37 -0.64 20.24
CA GLY A 200 8.30 -0.27 21.65
C GLY A 200 7.72 -1.31 22.61
N TYR A 201 7.47 -2.55 22.15
CA TYR A 201 7.39 -3.72 23.05
C TYR A 201 8.80 -4.23 23.45
N GLN A 202 9.75 -3.30 23.58
CA GLN A 202 11.06 -3.42 24.20
C GLN A 202 11.40 -2.08 24.88
N GLU A 203 10.62 -1.66 25.88
CA GLU A 203 11.17 -0.75 26.89
C GLU A 203 12.08 -1.57 27.82
N GLN A 204 13.34 -1.76 27.42
CA GLN A 204 14.42 -1.79 28.39
C GLN A 204 15.04 -0.40 28.43
N PRO A 205 15.20 0.22 29.62
CA PRO A 205 15.83 1.52 29.74
C PRO A 205 17.25 1.48 29.16
N VAL A 206 17.61 2.55 28.45
CA VAL A 206 18.88 2.71 27.70
C VAL A 206 20.12 2.50 28.58
N ASP A 207 20.00 2.66 29.89
CA ASP A 207 21.10 2.47 30.84
C ASP A 207 21.52 1.00 30.99
N ASP A 208 20.61 0.03 30.83
CA ASP A 208 20.92 -1.40 31.01
C ASP A 208 21.62 -2.03 29.78
N GLN A 209 21.53 -1.39 28.60
CA GLN A 209 22.12 -1.93 27.37
C GLN A 209 23.63 -1.67 27.25
N PHE A 210 24.15 -0.64 27.92
CA PHE A 210 25.59 -0.36 27.97
C PHE A 210 26.33 -1.33 28.91
N ASP A 211 25.69 -1.74 30.00
CA ASP A 211 26.27 -2.69 30.96
C ASP A 211 26.28 -4.13 30.43
N ASP A 212 25.29 -4.56 29.64
CA ASP A 212 25.30 -5.88 29.01
C ASP A 212 26.40 -6.00 27.93
N LEU A 213 26.63 -4.94 27.15
CA LEU A 213 27.68 -4.94 26.12
C LEU A 213 29.08 -4.90 26.74
N ALA A 214 29.28 -4.16 27.84
CA ALA A 214 30.55 -4.09 28.55
C ALA A 214 30.91 -5.43 29.20
N ASN A 215 29.95 -6.11 29.84
CA ASN A 215 30.18 -7.40 30.49
C ASN A 215 30.48 -8.53 29.49
N ARG A 216 29.93 -8.46 28.28
CA ARG A 216 30.16 -9.46 27.20
C ARG A 216 31.49 -9.28 26.48
N LEU A 217 32.15 -8.13 26.64
CA LEU A 217 33.48 -7.86 26.08
C LEU A 217 34.62 -8.16 27.06
N THR A 218 34.29 -8.47 28.32
CA THR A 218 35.26 -8.79 29.39
C THR A 218 35.17 -10.22 29.92
N ALA A 219 34.35 -11.10 29.33
CA ALA A 219 34.28 -12.54 29.61
C ALA A 219 34.82 -13.35 28.43
#